data_AF-A0A7W0WGY9-F1
#
_entry.id   AF-A0A7W0WGY9-F1
#
_cell.length_a   1.000
_cell.length_b   1.000
_cell.length_c   1.000
_cell.angle_alpha   90.00
_cell.angle_beta   90.00
_cell.angle_gamma   90.00
#
_symmetry.space_group_name_H-M   'P 1'
#
loop_
_entity.id
_entity.type
_entity.pdbx_description
1 polymer ?
#
loop_
_entity_poly.entity_id
_entity_poly.type
_entity_poly.pdbx_seq_one_letter_code
_entity_poly.pdbx_strand_id
1 'polypeptide(L)'
;MRRTFLWINFVLASIIVVGVFVQAYLIASYTIGAGQDALDAHGVVGGLVIHLSELLVFLTAFGAWPRQWRWIGFCFLLFFVGTVQIFLLPEDSDEVVSTSAAYVHGLHGLFALVVLVMAAIIAHRGMRDLGLRRASRGGDAGTAPPQPMP
;
A
#
# COMPACT_ATOMS: atom_id res chain seq x y z
N MET A 1 4.77 13.62 18.92
CA MET A 1 5.09 13.44 17.49
C MET A 1 4.85 12.01 16.98
N ARG A 2 5.31 10.95 17.68
CA ARG A 2 5.15 9.55 17.23
C ARG A 2 3.75 9.18 16.72
N ARG A 3 2.70 9.59 17.44
CA ARG A 3 1.29 9.32 17.04
C ARG A 3 0.92 9.96 15.70
N THR A 4 1.42 11.16 15.42
CA THR A 4 1.22 11.85 14.13
C THR A 4 1.87 11.05 13.00
N PHE A 5 3.12 10.61 13.18
CA PHE A 5 3.80 9.76 12.21
C PHE A 5 3.11 8.42 12.00
N LEU A 6 2.57 7.79 13.06
CA LEU A 6 1.76 6.58 12.95
C LEU A 6 0.50 6.80 12.11
N TRP A 7 -0.20 7.91 12.29
CA TRP A 7 -1.36 8.27 11.47
C TRP A 7 -0.99 8.49 10.02
N ILE A 8 0.05 9.28 9.74
CA ILE A 8 0.52 9.54 8.38
C ILE A 8 0.90 8.21 7.72
N ASN A 9 1.70 7.38 8.38
CA ASN A 9 2.14 6.09 7.86
C ASN A 9 0.96 5.14 7.58
N PHE A 10 0.01 5.06 8.52
CA PHE A 10 -1.22 4.26 8.36
C PHE A 10 -2.06 4.72 7.16
N VAL A 11 -2.28 6.03 7.02
CA VAL A 11 -3.07 6.59 5.92
C VAL A 11 -2.38 6.35 4.59
N LEU A 12 -1.09 6.62 4.48
CA LEU A 12 -0.32 6.39 3.24
C LEU A 12 -0.30 4.91 2.85
N ALA A 13 -0.07 4.00 3.80
CA ALA A 13 -0.13 2.57 3.51
C ALA A 13 -1.53 2.12 3.08
N SER A 14 -2.59 2.72 3.63
CA SER A 14 -3.97 2.47 3.20
C SER A 14 -4.26 3.02 1.80
N ILE A 15 -3.71 4.19 1.46
CA ILE A 15 -3.76 4.76 0.10
C ILE A 15 -3.12 3.80 -0.90
N ILE A 16 -1.97 3.20 -0.59
CA ILE A 16 -1.31 2.22 -1.46
C ILE A 16 -2.21 1.01 -1.69
N VAL A 17 -2.82 0.46 -0.62
CA VAL A 17 -3.76 -0.67 -0.73
C VAL A 17 -4.91 -0.36 -1.68
N VAL A 18 -5.58 0.79 -1.50
CA VAL A 18 -6.69 1.21 -2.37
C VAL A 18 -6.19 1.50 -3.79
N GLY A 19 -5.04 2.15 -3.90
CA GLY A 19 -4.41 2.50 -5.18
C GLY A 19 -4.10 1.28 -6.03
N VAL A 20 -3.65 0.17 -5.45
CA VAL A 20 -3.40 -1.06 -6.21
C VAL A 20 -4.69 -1.63 -6.81
N PHE A 21 -5.82 -1.59 -6.09
CA PHE A 21 -7.11 -1.98 -6.65
C PHE A 21 -7.54 -1.06 -7.79
N VAL A 22 -7.32 0.25 -7.63
CA VAL A 22 -7.59 1.24 -8.69
C VAL A 22 -6.72 0.98 -9.92
N GLN A 23 -5.41 0.71 -9.75
CA GLN A 23 -4.53 0.36 -10.86
C GLN A 23 -5.01 -0.90 -11.60
N ALA A 24 -5.40 -1.95 -10.87
CA ALA A 24 -5.92 -3.19 -11.46
C ALA A 24 -7.22 -2.95 -12.25
N TYR A 25 -8.13 -2.12 -11.72
CA TYR A 25 -9.34 -1.70 -12.42
C TYR A 25 -9.00 -0.92 -13.71
N LEU A 26 -8.09 0.05 -13.66
CA LEU A 26 -7.74 0.89 -14.80
C LEU A 26 -7.04 0.11 -15.92
N ILE A 27 -6.08 -0.76 -15.59
CA ILE A 27 -5.41 -1.58 -16.60
C ILE A 27 -6.37 -2.59 -17.23
N ALA A 28 -7.28 -3.20 -16.44
CA ALA A 28 -8.32 -4.08 -16.98
C ALA A 28 -9.33 -3.31 -17.86
N SER A 29 -9.66 -2.07 -17.49
CA SER A 29 -10.51 -1.21 -18.31
C SER A 29 -9.84 -0.88 -19.64
N TYR A 30 -8.55 -0.55 -19.62
CA TYR A 30 -7.75 -0.33 -20.83
C TYR A 30 -7.75 -1.57 -21.74
N THR A 31 -7.48 -2.77 -21.21
CA THR A 31 -7.43 -3.99 -22.02
C THR A 31 -8.79 -4.37 -22.63
N ILE A 32 -9.90 -3.91 -22.06
CA ILE A 32 -11.26 -4.14 -22.58
C ILE A 32 -11.72 -2.98 -23.48
N GLY A 33 -10.91 -1.95 -23.68
CA GLY A 33 -11.13 -0.90 -24.68
C GLY A 33 -11.59 0.45 -24.14
N ALA A 34 -11.32 0.77 -22.86
CA ALA A 34 -11.58 2.10 -22.31
C ALA A 34 -10.68 3.22 -22.87
N GLY A 35 -9.71 2.88 -23.73
CA GLY A 35 -8.85 3.83 -24.42
C GLY A 35 -7.64 4.29 -23.59
N GLN A 36 -6.83 5.16 -24.20
CA GLN A 36 -5.55 5.61 -23.66
C GLN A 36 -5.70 6.32 -22.31
N ASP A 37 -6.79 7.06 -22.09
CA ASP A 37 -7.06 7.75 -20.82
C ASP A 37 -7.01 6.80 -19.60
N ALA A 38 -7.45 5.55 -19.76
CA ALA A 38 -7.39 4.55 -18.69
C ALA A 38 -5.95 4.10 -18.41
N LEU A 39 -5.12 3.97 -19.45
CA LEU A 39 -3.70 3.63 -19.32
C LEU A 39 -2.90 4.80 -18.71
N ASP A 40 -3.17 6.03 -19.13
CA ASP A 40 -2.54 7.24 -18.60
C ASP A 40 -2.91 7.40 -17.11
N ALA A 41 -4.18 7.23 -16.76
CA ALA A 41 -4.63 7.24 -15.37
C ALA A 41 -3.98 6.12 -14.55
N HIS A 42 -3.82 4.91 -15.11
CA HIS A 42 -3.10 3.81 -14.47
C HIS A 42 -1.66 4.24 -14.14
N GLY A 43 -0.95 4.83 -15.12
CA GLY A 43 0.40 5.35 -14.95
C GLY A 43 0.51 6.44 -13.88
N VAL A 44 -0.42 7.40 -13.85
CA VAL A 44 -0.45 8.47 -12.82
C VAL A 44 -0.69 7.89 -11.43
N VAL A 45 -1.66 6.98 -11.28
CA VAL A 45 -1.93 6.35 -9.97
C VAL A 45 -0.71 5.54 -9.50
N GLY A 46 -0.09 4.76 -10.38
CA GLY A 46 1.11 3.99 -10.06
C GLY A 46 2.30 4.87 -9.69
N GLY A 47 2.71 5.74 -10.61
CA GLY A 47 3.93 6.53 -10.49
C GLY A 47 3.83 7.70 -9.51
N LEU A 48 2.73 8.46 -9.52
CA LEU A 48 2.59 9.64 -8.65
C LEU A 48 1.95 9.29 -7.31
N VAL A 49 0.84 8.56 -7.30
CA VAL A 49 0.08 8.37 -6.05
C VAL A 49 0.72 7.27 -5.19
N ILE A 50 0.91 6.08 -5.76
CA ILE A 50 1.40 4.92 -5.02
C ILE A 50 2.89 5.07 -4.72
N HIS A 51 3.74 5.33 -5.70
CA HIS A 51 5.18 5.37 -5.47
C HIS A 51 5.62 6.50 -4.53
N LEU A 52 5.02 7.68 -4.66
CA LEU A 52 5.25 8.77 -3.69
C LEU A 52 4.79 8.35 -2.28
N SER A 53 3.66 7.66 -2.17
CA SER A 53 3.18 7.15 -0.89
C SER A 53 4.13 6.12 -0.29
N GLU A 54 4.73 5.23 -1.10
CA GLU A 54 5.72 4.25 -0.64
C GLU A 54 6.96 4.94 -0.06
N LEU A 55 7.48 5.96 -0.75
CA LEU A 55 8.59 6.78 -0.26
C LEU A 55 8.22 7.43 1.07
N LEU A 56 7.05 8.06 1.15
CA LEU A 56 6.60 8.72 2.37
C LEU A 56 6.32 7.72 3.51
N VAL A 57 5.84 6.51 3.23
CA VAL A 57 5.72 5.41 4.21
C VAL A 57 7.10 5.08 4.78
N PHE A 58 8.12 4.95 3.94
CA PHE A 58 9.49 4.71 4.40
C PHE A 58 10.00 5.86 5.29
N LEU A 59 9.92 7.11 4.82
CA LEU A 59 10.41 8.27 5.57
C LEU A 59 9.69 8.45 6.92
N THR A 60 8.38 8.25 6.94
CA THR A 60 7.57 8.40 8.15
C THR A 60 7.80 7.27 9.17
N ALA A 61 8.33 6.12 8.73
CA ALA A 61 8.63 4.99 9.61
C ALA A 61 9.66 5.35 10.70
N PHE A 62 10.61 6.26 10.42
CA PHE A 62 11.59 6.74 11.41
C PHE A 62 10.93 7.46 12.59
N GLY A 63 9.85 8.20 12.35
CA GLY A 63 9.07 8.86 13.39
C GLY A 63 8.00 7.96 14.03
N ALA A 64 7.45 7.01 13.28
CA ALA A 64 6.41 6.10 13.74
C ALA A 64 6.97 4.98 14.65
N TRP A 65 8.13 4.42 14.29
CA TRP A 65 8.79 3.30 14.97
C TRP A 65 10.28 3.55 15.19
N PRO A 66 10.65 4.58 15.99
CA PRO A 66 12.05 4.90 16.23
C PRO A 66 12.81 3.69 16.80
N ARG A 67 14.03 3.46 16.28
CA ARG A 67 14.92 2.33 16.62
C ARG A 67 14.41 0.93 16.26
N GLN A 68 13.23 0.78 15.65
CA GLN A 68 12.75 -0.51 15.19
C GLN A 68 13.22 -0.78 13.75
N TRP A 69 14.53 -0.97 13.60
CA TRP A 69 15.21 -1.07 12.29
C TRP A 69 14.62 -2.14 11.37
N ARG A 70 14.10 -3.25 11.92
CA ARG A 70 13.41 -4.29 11.14
C ARG A 70 12.18 -3.75 10.41
N TRP A 71 11.42 -2.85 11.05
CA TRP A 71 10.22 -2.24 10.47
C TRP A 71 10.53 -1.09 9.53
N ILE A 72 11.55 -0.31 9.84
CA ILE A 72 12.07 0.71 8.93
C ILE A 72 12.58 0.02 7.65
N GLY A 73 13.33 -1.08 7.79
CA GLY A 73 13.77 -1.91 6.67
C GLY A 73 12.63 -2.53 5.87
N PHE A 74 11.53 -2.94 6.52
CA PHE A 74 10.34 -3.43 5.81
C PHE A 74 9.64 -2.34 5.01
N CYS A 75 9.56 -1.11 5.54
CA CYS A 75 9.01 0.04 4.82
C CYS A 75 9.94 0.48 3.67
N PHE A 76 11.26 0.39 3.86
CA PHE A 76 12.23 0.57 2.79
C PHE A 76 12.06 -0.49 1.70
N LEU A 77 11.86 -1.76 2.07
CA LEU A 77 11.65 -2.84 1.12
C LEU A 77 10.39 -2.59 0.27
N LEU A 78 9.31 -2.06 0.86
CA LEU A 78 8.13 -1.65 0.11
C LEU A 78 8.49 -0.64 -0.99
N PHE A 79 9.18 0.44 -0.61
CA PHE A 79 9.64 1.46 -1.57
C PHE A 79 10.58 0.88 -2.63
N PHE A 80 11.53 0.04 -2.23
CA PHE A 80 12.48 -0.60 -3.13
C PHE A 80 11.77 -1.51 -4.15
N VAL A 81 10.81 -2.33 -3.71
CA VAL A 81 10.02 -3.19 -4.61
C VAL A 81 9.20 -2.33 -5.58
N GLY A 82 8.59 -1.25 -5.11
CA GLY A 82 7.90 -0.29 -5.98
C GLY A 82 8.82 0.36 -7.01
N THR A 83 10.05 0.73 -6.62
CA THR A 83 11.07 1.22 -7.58
C THR A 83 11.42 0.16 -8.62
N VAL A 84 11.60 -1.10 -8.22
CA VAL A 84 11.87 -2.20 -9.16
C VAL A 84 10.73 -2.35 -10.16
N GLN A 85 9.48 -2.17 -9.74
CA GLN A 85 8.32 -2.25 -10.64
C GLN A 85 8.30 -1.19 -11.74
N ILE A 86 8.90 -0.02 -11.51
CA ILE A 86 9.04 1.03 -12.53
C ILE A 86 9.96 0.54 -13.66
N PHE A 87 11.04 -0.17 -13.34
CA PHE A 87 11.95 -0.75 -14.33
C PHE A 87 11.38 -1.97 -15.07
N LEU A 88 10.21 -2.48 -14.63
CA LEU A 88 9.48 -3.53 -15.33
C LEU A 88 8.43 -2.98 -16.29
N LEU A 89 8.29 -1.66 -16.42
CA LEU A 89 7.40 -1.06 -17.41
C LEU A 89 7.96 -1.26 -18.83
N PRO A 90 7.10 -1.42 -19.85
CA PRO A 90 7.53 -1.39 -21.25
C PRO A 90 8.25 -0.07 -21.56
N GLU A 91 9.28 -0.14 -22.40
CA GLU A 91 9.87 1.08 -22.98
C GLU A 91 8.90 1.65 -24.03
N ASP A 92 8.77 2.97 -24.08
CA ASP A 92 8.02 3.68 -25.13
C ASP A 92 8.83 3.67 -26.44
N SER A 93 9.00 2.49 -27.03
CA SER A 93 9.61 2.31 -28.34
C SER A 93 8.61 1.69 -29.31
N ASP A 94 8.60 2.15 -30.56
CA ASP A 94 7.82 1.55 -31.66
C ASP A 94 8.35 0.15 -32.07
N GLU A 95 9.24 -0.46 -31.27
CA GLU A 95 9.81 -1.77 -31.53
C GLU A 95 8.87 -2.90 -31.14
N VAL A 96 8.90 -3.97 -31.93
CA VAL A 96 8.18 -5.21 -31.63
C VAL A 96 8.77 -5.83 -30.35
N VAL A 97 8.04 -5.73 -29.25
CA VAL A 97 8.40 -6.35 -27.96
C VAL A 97 8.55 -7.85 -28.15
N SER A 98 9.76 -8.38 -27.89
CA SER A 98 10.00 -9.82 -27.89
C SER A 98 9.09 -10.54 -26.88
N THR A 99 8.71 -11.79 -27.17
CA THR A 99 7.86 -12.57 -26.25
C THR A 99 8.46 -12.66 -24.85
N SER A 100 9.78 -12.77 -24.73
CA SER A 100 10.50 -12.76 -23.45
C SER A 100 10.34 -11.45 -22.68
N ALA A 101 10.42 -10.30 -23.38
CA ALA A 101 10.24 -9.00 -22.74
C ALA A 101 8.80 -8.85 -22.22
N ALA A 102 7.79 -9.30 -22.97
CA ALA A 102 6.40 -9.29 -22.52
C ALA A 102 6.19 -10.07 -21.20
N TYR A 103 6.82 -11.25 -21.04
CA TYR A 103 6.76 -11.99 -19.77
C TYR A 103 7.46 -11.26 -18.61
N VAL A 104 8.60 -10.61 -18.87
CA VAL A 104 9.30 -9.81 -17.85
C VAL A 104 8.44 -8.62 -17.43
N HIS A 105 7.82 -7.91 -18.37
CA HIS A 105 6.88 -6.84 -18.06
C HIS A 105 5.66 -7.34 -17.27
N GLY A 106 5.19 -8.55 -17.55
CA GLY A 106 4.13 -9.21 -16.77
C GLY A 106 4.45 -9.38 -15.28
N LEU A 107 5.74 -9.44 -14.90
CA LEU A 107 6.15 -9.48 -13.48
C LEU A 107 5.72 -8.23 -12.71
N HIS A 108 5.51 -7.09 -13.39
CA HIS A 108 4.97 -5.88 -12.78
C HIS A 108 3.63 -6.18 -12.08
N GLY A 109 2.72 -6.91 -12.74
CA GLY A 109 1.42 -7.28 -12.16
C GLY A 109 1.54 -8.21 -10.95
N LEU A 110 2.47 -9.17 -10.99
CA LEU A 110 2.74 -10.06 -9.85
C LEU A 110 3.30 -9.28 -8.65
N PHE A 111 4.26 -8.39 -8.88
CA PHE A 111 4.83 -7.55 -7.82
C PHE A 111 3.82 -6.56 -7.24
N ALA A 112 2.79 -6.16 -7.99
CA ALA A 112 1.71 -5.34 -7.45
C ALA A 112 0.95 -6.06 -6.31
N LEU A 113 0.79 -7.39 -6.41
CA LEU A 113 0.22 -8.19 -5.32
C LEU A 113 1.14 -8.26 -4.10
N VAL A 114 2.46 -8.28 -4.32
CA VAL A 114 3.45 -8.23 -3.23
C VAL A 114 3.38 -6.89 -2.51
N VAL A 115 3.36 -5.78 -3.26
CA VAL A 115 3.18 -4.42 -2.75
C VAL A 115 1.89 -4.30 -1.96
N LEU A 116 0.77 -4.84 -2.47
CA LEU A 116 -0.52 -4.87 -1.79
C LEU A 116 -0.42 -5.53 -0.42
N VAL A 117 0.18 -6.73 -0.35
CA VAL A 117 0.33 -7.48 0.90
C VAL A 117 1.23 -6.72 1.88
N MET A 118 2.36 -6.18 1.41
CA MET A 118 3.28 -5.42 2.25
C MET A 118 2.62 -4.15 2.82
N ALA A 119 1.95 -3.38 1.98
CA ALA A 119 1.21 -2.19 2.39
C ALA A 119 0.09 -2.53 3.38
N ALA A 120 -0.66 -3.62 3.15
CA ALA A 120 -1.68 -4.10 4.07
C ALA A 120 -1.10 -4.50 5.44
N ILE A 121 0.07 -5.14 5.48
CA ILE A 121 0.77 -5.47 6.73
C ILE A 121 1.16 -4.20 7.49
N ILE A 122 1.69 -3.18 6.81
CA ILE A 122 2.08 -1.89 7.40
C ILE A 122 0.84 -1.15 7.92
N ALA A 123 -0.22 -1.06 7.11
CA ALA A 123 -1.49 -0.45 7.50
C ALA A 123 -2.11 -1.15 8.73
N HIS A 124 -2.14 -2.49 8.73
CA HIS A 124 -2.66 -3.26 9.86
C HIS A 124 -1.87 -3.02 11.15
N ARG A 125 -0.55 -2.96 11.05
CA ARG A 125 0.30 -2.62 12.20
C ARG A 125 0.05 -1.20 12.68
N GLY A 126 -0.01 -0.21 11.77
CA GLY A 126 -0.34 1.17 12.10
C GLY A 126 -1.67 1.28 12.84
N MET A 127 -2.71 0.60 12.35
CA MET A 127 -4.02 0.51 13.01
C MET A 127 -3.95 -0.09 14.42
N ARG A 128 -3.14 -1.14 14.62
CA ARG A 128 -2.92 -1.76 15.95
C ARG A 128 -2.20 -0.81 16.91
N ASP A 129 -1.14 -0.16 16.45
CA ASP A 129 -0.34 0.76 17.25
C ASP A 129 -1.08 2.08 17.57
N LEU A 130 -2.03 2.46 16.73
CA LEU A 130 -2.97 3.56 16.99
C LEU A 130 -4.11 3.17 17.96
N GLY A 131 -4.25 1.90 18.30
CA GLY A 131 -5.27 1.41 19.23
C GLY A 131 -6.68 1.23 18.65
N LEU A 132 -6.85 1.36 17.33
CA LEU A 132 -8.16 1.36 16.68
C LEU A 132 -8.91 0.02 16.80
N ARG A 133 -8.21 -1.10 17.00
CA ARG A 133 -8.84 -2.43 17.21
C ARG A 133 -9.41 -2.66 18.62
N ARG A 134 -9.11 -1.80 19.62
CA ARG A 134 -9.60 -1.99 21.01
C ARG A 134 -10.88 -1.23 21.36
N ALA A 135 -11.25 -0.21 20.58
CA ALA A 135 -12.42 0.64 20.89
C ALA A 135 -13.78 -0.10 20.81
N SER A 136 -13.84 -1.28 20.17
CA SER A 136 -15.09 -2.02 19.97
C SER A 136 -15.50 -2.96 21.13
N ARG A 137 -14.73 -3.05 22.23
CA ARG A 137 -15.00 -4.02 23.31
C ARG A 137 -15.37 -3.41 24.67
N GLY A 138 -15.65 -2.11 24.72
CA GLY A 138 -15.89 -1.36 25.96
C GLY A 138 -17.32 -0.84 26.15
N GLY A 139 -18.27 -1.21 25.30
CA GLY A 139 -19.65 -0.69 25.35
C GLY A 139 -20.53 -1.26 26.47
N ASP A 140 -20.20 -2.44 27.01
CA ASP A 140 -21.11 -3.20 27.89
C ASP A 140 -20.66 -3.31 29.35
N ALA A 141 -19.78 -2.41 29.82
CA ALA A 141 -19.41 -2.38 31.24
C ALA A 141 -20.44 -1.64 32.13
N GLY A 142 -21.46 -1.01 31.53
CA GLY A 142 -22.47 -0.21 32.24
C GLY A 142 -23.81 -0.91 32.51
N THR A 143 -24.02 -2.14 32.03
CA THR A 143 -25.30 -2.86 32.12
C THR A 143 -25.24 -4.14 32.97
N ALA A 144 -24.10 -4.41 33.62
CA ALA A 144 -24.00 -5.54 34.53
C ALA A 144 -24.95 -5.35 35.72
N PRO A 145 -25.94 -6.23 35.94
CA PRO A 145 -26.83 -6.13 37.09
C PRO A 145 -26.03 -6.23 38.40
N PRO A 146 -26.43 -5.51 39.45
CA PRO A 146 -25.74 -5.54 40.74
C PRO A 146 -25.69 -6.98 41.26
N GLN A 147 -24.50 -7.42 41.67
CA GLN A 147 -24.28 -8.71 42.31
C GLN A 147 -25.07 -8.76 43.63
N PRO A 148 -25.82 -9.83 43.91
CA PRO A 148 -26.49 -9.99 45.19
C PRO A 148 -25.46 -10.07 46.31
N MET A 149 -25.68 -9.29 47.37
CA MET A 149 -24.84 -9.32 48.58
C MET A 149 -25.04 -10.64 49.35
N PRO A 150 -24.01 -11.13 50.07
CA PRO A 150 -24.04 -12.37 50.83
C PRO A 150 -25.01 -12.32 52.03
#